data_AF-A0A6V7H7I1-F1
#
_entry.id   AF-A0A6V7H7I1-F1
#
_cell.length_a   1.000
_cell.length_b   1.000
_cell.length_c   1.000
_cell.angle_alpha   90.00
_cell.angle_beta   90.00
_cell.angle_gamma   90.00
#
_symmetry.space_group_name_H-M   'P 1'
#
loop_
_entity.id
_entity.type
_entity.pdbx_description
1 polymer ?
#
loop_
_entity_poly.entity_id
_entity_poly.type
_entity_poly.pdbx_seq_one_letter_code
_entity_poly.pdbx_strand_id
1 'polypeptide(L)'
;MAGQRSNESGEVFDTDNYVLNALYYINKLNESVNPEAIKCFERKQQDELQRLSSAGTQQQDQQGCEINWDSLLCWPRTPPATLVTLPCFEELNGIRYDSS
;
A
#
# COMPACT_ATOMS: atom_id res chain seq x y z
N MET A 1 -15.24 -16.35 -46.52
CA MET A 1 -13.99 -15.58 -46.73
C MET A 1 -13.26 -15.56 -45.40
N ALA A 2 -11.97 -15.86 -45.43
CA ALA A 2 -11.13 -16.14 -44.27
C ALA A 2 -10.89 -14.92 -43.37
N GLY A 3 -10.72 -15.17 -42.07
CA GLY A 3 -10.11 -14.27 -41.10
C GLY A 3 -9.51 -15.10 -39.96
N GLN A 4 -8.18 -15.10 -39.87
CA GLN A 4 -7.38 -15.93 -38.97
C GLN A 4 -7.26 -15.32 -37.55
N ARG A 5 -7.23 -16.23 -36.56
CA ARG A 5 -6.31 -16.36 -35.42
C ARG A 5 -5.93 -15.11 -34.59
N SER A 6 -6.36 -15.13 -33.33
CA SER A 6 -5.53 -14.70 -32.18
C SER A 6 -5.73 -15.68 -31.03
N ASN A 7 -4.70 -16.46 -30.72
CA ASN A 7 -4.56 -17.10 -29.41
C ASN A 7 -4.06 -16.02 -28.46
N GLU A 8 -4.93 -15.54 -27.58
CA GLU A 8 -4.53 -14.82 -26.37
C GLU A 8 -5.30 -15.49 -25.23
N SER A 9 -4.56 -16.17 -24.36
CA SER A 9 -5.07 -16.80 -23.15
C SER A 9 -5.52 -15.72 -22.16
N GLY A 10 -6.66 -15.11 -22.45
CA GLY A 10 -7.42 -14.21 -21.61
C GLY A 10 -8.85 -14.70 -21.53
N GLU A 11 -9.07 -15.87 -20.92
CA GLU A 11 -10.41 -16.32 -20.60
C GLU A 11 -10.97 -15.45 -19.47
N VAL A 12 -11.78 -14.46 -19.85
CA VAL A 12 -12.73 -13.83 -18.94
C VAL A 12 -13.76 -14.90 -18.59
N PHE A 13 -13.58 -15.54 -17.44
CA PHE A 13 -14.54 -16.48 -16.87
C PHE A 13 -15.67 -15.67 -16.20
N ASP A 14 -16.64 -15.24 -16.98
CA ASP A 14 -17.88 -14.64 -16.45
C ASP A 14 -18.83 -15.77 -16.05
N THR A 15 -18.63 -16.32 -14.85
CA THR A 15 -19.67 -17.16 -14.24
C THR A 15 -20.82 -16.25 -13.83
N ASP A 16 -22.04 -16.51 -14.33
CA ASP A 16 -23.31 -15.91 -13.89
C ASP A 16 -23.53 -15.96 -12.35
N ASN A 17 -22.68 -16.71 -11.65
CA ASN A 17 -22.58 -16.74 -10.21
C ASN A 17 -21.67 -15.61 -9.69
N TYR A 18 -22.30 -14.52 -9.27
CA TYR A 18 -21.64 -13.38 -8.60
C TYR A 18 -20.69 -13.78 -7.47
N VAL A 19 -21.01 -14.83 -6.70
CA VAL A 19 -20.16 -15.30 -5.59
C VAL A 19 -18.85 -15.89 -6.10
N LEU A 20 -18.90 -16.70 -7.15
CA LEU A 20 -17.68 -17.27 -7.75
C LEU A 20 -16.79 -16.18 -8.35
N ASN A 21 -17.39 -15.18 -8.99
CA ASN A 21 -16.65 -14.05 -9.54
C ASN A 21 -16.00 -13.22 -8.42
N ALA A 22 -16.74 -12.93 -7.35
CA ALA A 22 -16.20 -12.25 -6.17
C ALA A 22 -15.05 -13.04 -5.52
N LEU A 23 -15.20 -14.35 -5.33
CA LEU A 23 -14.15 -15.21 -4.76
C LEU A 23 -12.90 -15.27 -5.64
N TYR A 24 -13.07 -15.33 -6.97
CA TYR A 24 -11.95 -15.28 -7.92
C TYR A 24 -11.14 -14.00 -7.75
N TYR A 25 -11.81 -12.84 -7.72
CA TYR A 25 -11.13 -11.56 -7.51
C TYR A 25 -10.53 -11.44 -6.12
N ILE A 26 -11.20 -11.92 -5.06
CA ILE A 26 -10.64 -11.93 -3.71
C ILE A 26 -9.35 -12.75 -3.66
N ASN A 27 -9.31 -13.93 -4.28
CA ASN A 27 -8.12 -14.76 -4.30
C ASN A 27 -6.98 -14.10 -5.09
N LYS A 28 -7.30 -13.52 -6.25
CA LYS A 28 -6.35 -12.74 -7.05
C LYS A 28 -5.80 -11.52 -6.29
N LEU A 29 -6.63 -10.86 -5.49
CA LEU A 29 -6.20 -9.76 -4.63
C LEU A 29 -5.32 -10.27 -3.49
N ASN A 30 -5.64 -11.42 -2.90
CA ASN A 30 -4.85 -12.03 -1.85
C ASN A 30 -3.41 -12.33 -2.31
N GLU A 31 -3.21 -12.74 -3.56
CA GLU A 31 -1.87 -12.93 -4.16
C GLU A 31 -1.10 -11.61 -4.33
N SER A 32 -1.79 -10.48 -4.49
CA SER A 32 -1.17 -9.16 -4.65
C SER A 32 -1.10 -8.34 -3.36
N VAL A 33 -1.55 -8.90 -2.23
CA VAL A 33 -1.51 -8.24 -0.92
C VAL A 33 -0.06 -8.02 -0.49
N ASN A 34 0.28 -6.76 -0.21
CA ASN A 34 1.50 -6.40 0.49
C ASN A 34 1.19 -6.24 1.99
N PRO A 35 1.63 -7.17 2.86
CA PRO A 35 1.31 -7.12 4.29
C PRO A 35 1.91 -5.90 5.00
N GLU A 36 3.05 -5.38 4.52
CA GLU A 36 3.68 -4.19 5.11
C GLU A 36 2.90 -2.91 4.78
N ALA A 37 2.37 -2.82 3.56
CA ALA A 37 1.46 -1.74 3.18
C ALA A 37 0.20 -1.74 4.06
N ILE A 38 -0.42 -2.92 4.27
CA ILE A 38 -1.61 -3.06 5.11
C ILE A 38 -1.32 -2.59 6.54
N LYS A 39 -0.25 -3.08 7.16
CA LYS A 39 0.15 -2.66 8.51
C LYS A 39 0.35 -1.14 8.59
N CYS A 40 0.91 -0.53 7.55
CA CYS A 40 1.10 0.92 7.50
C CYS A 40 -0.25 1.66 7.46
N PHE A 41 -1.20 1.19 6.65
CA PHE A 41 -2.52 1.80 6.55
C PHE A 41 -3.33 1.64 7.82
N GLU A 42 -3.26 0.48 8.48
CA GLU A 42 -3.87 0.27 9.80
C GLU A 42 -3.32 1.28 10.83
N ARG A 43 -1.99 1.46 10.85
CA ARG A 43 -1.35 2.44 11.73
C ARG A 43 -1.79 3.87 11.44
N LYS A 44 -1.91 4.23 10.16
CA LYS A 44 -2.43 5.55 9.74
C LYS A 44 -3.85 5.78 10.25
N GLN A 45 -4.74 4.80 10.09
CA GLN A 45 -6.11 4.91 10.60
C GLN A 45 -6.17 5.02 12.12
N GLN A 46 -5.36 4.25 12.84
CA GLN A 46 -5.29 4.34 14.30
C GLN A 46 -4.83 5.72 14.78
N ASP A 47 -3.83 6.33 14.13
CA ASP A 47 -3.37 7.70 14.42
C ASP A 47 -4.52 8.70 14.22
N GLU A 48 -5.23 8.60 13.10
CA GLU A 48 -6.36 9.49 12.77
C GLU A 48 -7.50 9.38 13.81
N LEU A 49 -7.88 8.16 14.18
CA LEU A 49 -8.90 7.92 15.22
C LEU A 49 -8.50 8.50 16.58
N GLN A 50 -7.24 8.32 16.99
CA GLN A 50 -6.73 8.89 18.23
C GLN A 50 -6.82 10.42 18.23
N ARG A 51 -6.52 11.06 17.09
CA ARG A 51 -6.62 12.53 16.95
C ARG A 51 -8.05 13.04 17.00
N LEU A 52 -8.97 12.34 16.34
CA LEU A 52 -10.39 12.67 16.41
C LEU A 52 -10.91 12.58 17.85
N SER A 53 -10.45 11.57 18.61
CA SER A 53 -10.81 11.41 20.02
C SER A 53 -10.20 12.45 20.96
N SER A 54 -9.10 13.11 20.58
CA SER A 54 -8.37 14.11 21.37
C SER A 54 -8.59 15.56 20.91
N ALA A 55 -9.50 15.78 19.96
CA ALA A 55 -9.77 17.06 19.28
C ALA A 55 -10.21 18.24 20.18
N GLY A 56 -10.24 18.09 21.50
CA GLY A 56 -10.50 19.16 22.47
C GLY A 56 -9.33 20.13 22.69
N THR A 57 -8.11 19.82 22.24
CA THR A 57 -6.92 20.66 22.44
C THR A 57 -5.86 20.31 21.38
N GLN A 58 -5.11 21.30 20.88
CA GLN A 58 -3.92 21.19 20.00
C GLN A 58 -4.16 21.29 18.47
N GLN A 59 -4.30 22.52 17.95
CA GLN A 59 -4.05 22.83 16.53
C GLN A 59 -2.55 22.70 16.14
N GLN A 60 -1.63 22.70 17.11
CA GLN A 60 -0.19 22.56 16.88
C GLN A 60 0.24 21.15 16.48
N ASP A 61 -0.44 20.11 16.95
CA ASP A 61 -0.12 18.71 16.58
C ASP A 61 -0.38 18.41 15.09
N GLN A 62 -1.09 19.27 14.36
CA GLN A 62 -1.39 19.05 12.94
C GLN A 62 -0.21 19.39 12.02
N GLN A 63 0.81 20.11 12.50
CA GLN A 63 1.97 20.45 11.68
C GLN A 63 2.98 19.29 11.64
N GLY A 64 3.28 18.79 10.44
CA GLY A 64 4.23 17.69 10.21
C GLY A 64 3.80 16.78 9.07
N CYS A 65 4.66 15.82 8.71
CA CYS A 65 4.30 14.76 7.79
C CYS A 65 3.43 13.73 8.51
N GLU A 66 2.32 13.32 7.88
CA GLU A 66 1.49 12.21 8.36
C GLU A 66 2.19 10.86 8.17
N ILE A 67 1.61 9.81 8.77
CA ILE A 67 1.98 8.44 8.42
C ILE A 67 1.69 8.21 6.94
N ASN A 68 2.68 7.71 6.19
CA ASN A 68 2.57 7.52 4.75
C ASN A 68 3.26 6.25 4.25
N TRP A 69 2.68 5.61 3.25
CA TRP A 69 3.27 4.49 2.53
C TRP A 69 3.80 4.98 1.18
N ASP A 70 5.09 4.75 0.91
CA ASP A 70 5.75 5.19 -0.34
C ASP A 70 5.89 4.07 -1.39
N SER A 71 5.12 2.98 -1.24
CA SER A 71 5.26 1.71 -1.98
C SER A 71 6.38 0.78 -1.50
N LEU A 72 7.18 1.19 -0.51
CA LEU A 72 8.31 0.39 -0.03
C LEU A 72 8.42 0.40 1.50
N LEU A 73 8.41 1.58 2.13
CA LEU A 73 8.52 1.83 3.55
C LEU A 73 7.29 2.56 4.10
N CYS A 74 6.99 2.26 5.37
CA CYS A 74 6.02 3.03 6.14
C CYS A 74 6.72 4.17 6.86
N TRP A 75 6.51 5.39 6.39
CA TRP A 75 7.03 6.60 7.01
C TRP A 75 6.18 6.96 8.23
N PRO A 76 6.81 7.13 9.42
CA PRO A 76 6.09 7.52 10.61
C PRO A 76 5.69 9.00 10.54
N ARG A 77 4.74 9.37 11.40
CA ARG A 77 4.42 10.77 11.63
C ARG A 77 5.68 11.51 12.06
N THR A 78 6.00 12.60 11.37
CA THR A 78 7.28 13.29 11.53
C THR A 78 7.06 14.78 11.74
N PRO A 79 7.56 15.38 12.84
CA PRO A 79 7.46 16.82 13.04
C PRO A 79 8.19 17.61 11.96
N PRO A 80 7.85 18.90 11.76
CA PRO A 80 8.57 19.76 10.84
C PRO A 80 10.07 19.81 11.18
N ALA A 81 10.90 19.95 10.15
CA ALA A 81 12.35 20.05 10.28
C ALA A 81 13.02 18.88 11.03
N THR A 82 12.39 17.70 11.04
CA THR A 82 12.93 16.49 11.66
C THR A 82 13.38 15.49 10.61
N LEU A 83 14.61 15.00 10.72
CA LEU A 83 15.12 13.91 9.90
C LEU A 83 14.68 12.56 10.49
N VAL A 84 14.05 11.73 9.67
CA VAL A 84 13.72 10.35 10.03
C VAL A 84 14.59 9.38 9.24
N THR A 85 15.13 8.41 9.97
CA THR A 85 15.92 7.31 9.43
C THR A 85 15.18 6.01 9.69
N LEU A 86 14.94 5.24 8.64
CA LEU A 86 14.34 3.91 8.68
C LEU A 86 15.43 2.87 8.36
N PRO A 87 15.33 1.64 8.90
CA PRO A 87 16.26 0.59 8.57
C PRO A 87 16.23 0.28 7.07
N CYS A 88 17.41 0.01 6.49
CA CYS A 88 17.50 -0.48 5.13
C CYS A 88 16.91 -1.89 5.02
N PHE A 89 16.41 -2.23 3.83
CA PHE A 89 16.01 -3.59 3.50
C PHE A 89 17.21 -4.52 3.49
N GLU A 90 17.06 -5.70 4.09
CA GLU A 90 18.09 -6.73 4.04
C GLU A 90 18.32 -7.19 2.60
N GLU A 91 17.26 -7.22 1.80
CA GLU A 91 17.27 -7.61 0.38
C GLU A 91 18.08 -6.65 -0.50
N LEU A 92 18.21 -5.39 -0.08
CA LEU A 92 18.96 -4.36 -0.81
C LEU A 92 20.38 -4.17 -0.26
N ASN A 93 20.77 -4.94 0.77
CA ASN A 93 22.08 -4.83 1.38
C ASN A 93 23.18 -5.31 0.40
N GLY A 94 24.05 -4.39 -0.01
CA GLY A 94 25.13 -4.66 -0.96
C GLY A 94 24.80 -4.32 -2.42
N ILE A 95 23.58 -3.84 -2.72
CA ILE A 95 23.27 -3.27 -4.02
C ILE A 95 23.96 -1.92 -4.14
N ARG A 96 24.79 -1.77 -5.19
CA ARG A 96 25.42 -0.48 -5.51
C ARG A 96 24.43 0.36 -6.29
N TYR A 97 24.06 1.50 -5.75
CA TYR A 97 23.34 2.52 -6.52
C TYR A 97 24.29 3.09 -7.57
N ASP A 98 23.77 3.31 -8.77
CA ASP A 98 24.53 4.05 -9.77
C ASP A 98 24.75 5.47 -9.28
N SER A 99 25.99 5.96 -9.40
CA SER A 99 26.42 7.23 -8.79
C SER A 99 26.76 8.31 -9.81
N SER A 100 26.41 8.06 -11.08
CA SER A 100 26.61 8.98 -12.21
C SER A 100 25.30 9.39 -12.85
#